data_AF-A0A2P6RR35-F1
#
_entry.id   AF-A0A2P6RR35-F1
#
_cell.length_a   1.000
_cell.length_b   1.000
_cell.length_c   1.000
_cell.angle_alpha   90.00
_cell.angle_beta   90.00
_cell.angle_gamma   90.00
#
_symmetry.space_group_name_H-M   'P 1'
#
loop_
_entity.id
_entity.type
_entity.pdbx_description
1 polymer ?
#
loop_
_entity_poly.entity_id
_entity_poly.type
_entity_poly.pdbx_seq_one_letter_code
_entity_poly.pdbx_strand_id
1 'polypeptide(L)'
;MANPRSHIFLSLLFLFINSGASTAVTYNVADLGAKPDGQTDSIKAFLSAWAEACASANPSVIYVPAGRFLLRNAVFSGPCKNIAITFRIAGTLVSPSDYRVIGNAGNWLLFEHVNGITISGGILDGQGTGLWDCKANGNSCPAEQLQMFHIVINGCNNVKMQGVRVSASGNSPNTDGIHVQQSSGVTILDSKIATGDDCVSIGPGTTNLWIENIACGPGHGISIGSLGKDQQEDGVQNVTVKTVTFTGTQNGVRIKSWGRPSTGFAKNILFQHAVMVDVQNPIIIDQNYCPGEKGCPGQVSGVQISDVTYQDIHGTSATEVAVKFDCSSKYPCNKITLNDVKLNYKNQAAEASCSHAGGTAEGTVQPTSCL
;
A
#
# COMPACT_ATOMS: atom_id res chain seq x y z
N MET A 1 -60.39 -47.15 -30.96
CA MET A 1 -59.77 -46.40 -32.06
C MET A 1 -59.29 -45.06 -31.51
N ALA A 2 -57.99 -44.80 -31.68
CA ALA A 2 -57.21 -43.58 -31.43
C ALA A 2 -57.66 -42.59 -30.31
N ASN A 3 -56.87 -42.53 -29.24
CA ASN A 3 -56.90 -41.48 -28.22
C ASN A 3 -56.08 -40.26 -28.75
N PRO A 4 -56.59 -39.02 -28.77
CA PRO A 4 -55.86 -37.91 -29.35
C PRO A 4 -54.74 -37.46 -28.40
N ARG A 5 -53.50 -37.55 -28.87
CA ARG A 5 -52.34 -36.95 -28.18
C ARG A 5 -52.38 -35.44 -28.38
N SER A 6 -52.67 -34.70 -27.31
CA SER A 6 -52.47 -33.26 -27.27
C SER A 6 -50.97 -32.97 -27.19
N HIS A 7 -50.41 -32.37 -28.25
CA HIS A 7 -49.05 -31.88 -28.26
C HIS A 7 -49.06 -30.40 -27.84
N ILE A 8 -48.62 -30.12 -26.62
CA ILE A 8 -48.38 -28.76 -26.16
C ILE A 8 -47.03 -28.31 -26.76
N PHE A 9 -47.09 -27.45 -27.77
CA PHE A 9 -45.92 -26.72 -28.26
C PHE A 9 -45.60 -25.60 -27.27
N LEU A 10 -44.58 -25.79 -26.42
CA LEU A 10 -44.06 -24.74 -25.56
C LEU A 10 -43.10 -23.87 -26.41
N SER A 11 -43.59 -22.75 -26.94
CA SER A 11 -42.72 -21.76 -27.58
C SER A 11 -41.88 -21.08 -26.50
N LEU A 12 -40.62 -21.49 -26.35
CA LEU A 12 -39.63 -20.74 -25.57
C LEU A 12 -39.34 -19.43 -26.31
N LEU A 13 -40.07 -18.39 -25.93
CA LEU A 13 -39.78 -17.02 -26.31
C LEU A 13 -38.48 -16.63 -25.60
N PHE A 14 -37.34 -16.77 -26.28
CA PHE A 14 -36.09 -16.14 -25.84
C PHE A 14 -36.27 -14.63 -25.95
N LEU A 15 -36.77 -14.02 -24.88
CA LEU A 15 -36.60 -12.60 -24.63
C LEU A 15 -35.10 -12.37 -24.50
N PHE A 16 -34.46 -11.98 -25.60
CA PHE A 16 -33.21 -11.27 -25.55
C PHE A 16 -33.49 -9.96 -24.80
N ILE A 17 -33.36 -10.00 -23.47
CA ILE A 17 -33.27 -8.79 -22.67
C ILE A 17 -31.98 -8.15 -23.13
N ASN A 18 -32.10 -7.21 -24.07
CA ASN A 18 -31.05 -6.28 -24.42
C ASN A 18 -30.78 -5.48 -23.13
N SER A 19 -29.86 -5.95 -22.30
CA SER A 19 -29.26 -5.16 -21.23
C SER A 19 -28.42 -4.08 -21.91
N GLY A 20 -29.11 -3.08 -22.45
CA GLY A 20 -28.46 -1.85 -22.91
C GLY A 20 -27.63 -1.34 -21.75
N ALA A 21 -26.31 -1.30 -21.95
CA ALA A 21 -25.42 -0.72 -20.96
C ALA A 21 -25.92 0.68 -20.66
N SER A 22 -26.40 0.91 -19.43
CA SER A 22 -26.89 2.21 -19.02
C SER A 22 -25.77 3.22 -19.25
N THR A 23 -26.05 4.25 -20.06
CA THR A 23 -25.08 5.28 -20.41
C THR A 23 -24.67 6.00 -19.14
N ALA A 24 -23.36 6.06 -18.88
CA ALA A 24 -22.88 6.67 -17.66
C ALA A 24 -23.20 8.17 -17.61
N VAL A 25 -23.73 8.64 -16.49
CA VAL A 25 -24.01 10.07 -16.27
C VAL A 25 -22.72 10.77 -15.89
N THR A 26 -22.36 11.85 -16.59
CA THR A 26 -21.12 12.58 -16.32
C THR A 26 -21.39 13.86 -15.54
N TYR A 27 -20.71 14.02 -14.41
CA TYR A 27 -20.69 15.21 -13.58
C TYR A 27 -19.33 15.88 -13.71
N ASN A 28 -19.25 16.91 -14.55
CA ASN A 28 -18.02 17.69 -14.74
C ASN A 28 -17.90 18.74 -13.63
N VAL A 29 -16.81 18.70 -12.87
CA VAL A 29 -16.61 19.62 -11.74
C VAL A 29 -16.55 21.08 -12.17
N ALA A 30 -16.11 21.37 -13.41
CA ALA A 30 -16.08 22.75 -13.93
C ALA A 30 -17.49 23.32 -14.15
N ASP A 31 -18.42 22.50 -14.63
CA ASP A 31 -19.83 22.88 -14.81
C ASP A 31 -20.52 23.13 -13.45
N LEU A 32 -19.97 22.57 -12.38
CA LEU A 32 -20.39 22.76 -10.99
C LEU A 32 -19.61 23.87 -10.26
N GLY A 33 -18.82 24.67 -10.99
CA GLY A 33 -18.16 25.87 -10.50
C GLY A 33 -16.72 25.69 -10.00
N ALA A 34 -16.12 24.51 -10.18
CA ALA A 34 -14.68 24.33 -9.94
C ALA A 34 -13.87 25.18 -10.93
N LYS A 35 -12.83 25.88 -10.46
CA LYS A 35 -11.99 26.71 -11.33
C LYS A 35 -10.64 26.06 -11.57
N PRO A 36 -10.18 25.97 -12.84
CA PRO A 36 -8.90 25.34 -13.19
C PRO A 36 -7.68 26.27 -12.98
N ASP A 37 -7.70 27.11 -11.94
CA ASP A 37 -6.70 28.17 -11.70
C ASP A 37 -5.63 27.80 -10.64
N GLY A 38 -5.77 26.64 -9.98
CA GLY A 38 -4.92 26.17 -8.89
C GLY A 38 -4.99 27.01 -7.61
N GLN A 39 -5.95 27.93 -7.50
CA GLN A 39 -6.02 28.94 -6.44
C GLN A 39 -7.40 29.02 -5.78
N THR A 40 -8.47 28.88 -6.56
CA THR A 40 -9.82 28.90 -6.04
C THR A 40 -10.18 27.53 -5.48
N ASP A 41 -10.55 27.50 -4.20
CA ASP A 41 -11.01 26.28 -3.53
C ASP A 41 -12.23 25.70 -4.25
N SER A 42 -12.05 24.51 -4.82
CA SER A 42 -13.03 23.81 -5.64
C SER A 42 -13.83 22.77 -4.86
N ILE A 43 -13.66 22.68 -3.53
CA ILE A 43 -14.26 21.63 -2.71
C ILE A 43 -15.78 21.51 -2.89
N LYS A 44 -16.51 22.63 -2.97
CA LYS A 44 -17.97 22.64 -3.12
C LYS A 44 -18.43 21.95 -4.40
N ALA A 45 -17.74 22.20 -5.51
CA ALA A 45 -18.06 21.59 -6.80
C ALA A 45 -17.81 20.09 -6.79
N PHE A 46 -16.72 19.66 -6.15
CA PHE A 46 -16.37 18.24 -6.02
C PHE A 46 -17.35 17.48 -5.12
N LEU A 47 -17.73 18.04 -3.98
CA LEU A 47 -18.73 17.43 -3.09
C LEU A 47 -20.12 17.41 -3.73
N SER A 48 -20.48 18.42 -4.51
CA SER A 48 -21.72 18.41 -5.29
C SER A 48 -21.71 17.31 -6.36
N ALA A 49 -20.61 17.16 -7.11
CA ALA A 49 -20.46 16.09 -8.09
C ALA A 49 -20.56 14.71 -7.44
N TRP A 50 -19.95 14.54 -6.26
CA TRP A 50 -20.00 13.30 -5.49
C TRP A 50 -21.42 12.97 -5.03
N ALA A 51 -22.14 13.93 -4.44
CA ALA A 51 -23.50 13.72 -3.95
C ALA A 51 -24.43 13.21 -5.07
N GLU A 52 -24.37 13.86 -6.24
CA GLU A 52 -25.16 13.46 -7.41
C GLU A 52 -24.74 12.07 -7.94
N ALA A 53 -23.43 11.82 -8.07
CA ALA A 53 -22.93 10.53 -8.54
C ALA A 53 -23.30 9.38 -7.59
N CYS A 54 -23.22 9.62 -6.28
CA CYS A 54 -23.53 8.67 -5.21
C CYS A 54 -25.04 8.35 -5.14
N ALA A 55 -25.90 9.34 -5.41
CA ALA A 55 -27.36 9.18 -5.45
C ALA A 55 -27.90 8.63 -6.79
N SER A 56 -27.09 8.62 -7.84
CA SER A 56 -27.49 8.15 -9.17
C SER A 56 -27.93 6.67 -9.17
N ALA A 57 -28.91 6.35 -10.00
CA ALA A 57 -29.32 4.97 -10.29
C ALA A 57 -28.49 4.34 -11.43
N ASN A 58 -27.79 5.16 -12.20
CA ASN A 58 -26.97 4.75 -13.35
C ASN A 58 -25.48 4.85 -12.99
N PRO A 59 -24.60 4.10 -13.68
CA PRO A 59 -23.16 4.33 -13.60
C PRO A 59 -22.84 5.82 -13.77
N SER A 60 -21.87 6.33 -13.02
CA SER A 60 -21.56 7.77 -13.01
C SER A 60 -20.08 8.02 -13.21
N VAL A 61 -19.75 9.09 -13.91
CA VAL A 61 -18.40 9.61 -14.07
C VAL A 61 -18.33 10.99 -13.42
N ILE A 62 -17.53 11.14 -12.37
CA ILE A 62 -17.08 12.46 -11.91
C ILE A 62 -15.86 12.81 -12.75
N TYR A 63 -15.99 13.85 -13.58
CA TYR A 63 -14.94 14.25 -14.52
C TYR A 63 -14.23 15.52 -14.04
N VAL A 64 -12.91 15.42 -13.87
CA VAL A 64 -12.02 16.56 -13.61
C VAL A 64 -11.29 16.88 -14.91
N PRO A 65 -11.62 17.98 -15.59
CA PRO A 65 -11.00 18.32 -16.87
C PRO A 65 -9.53 18.75 -16.70
N ALA A 66 -8.87 19.04 -17.81
CA ALA A 66 -7.53 19.61 -17.78
C ALA A 66 -7.50 20.96 -17.04
N GLY A 67 -6.46 21.18 -16.23
CA GLY A 67 -6.34 22.35 -15.35
C GLY A 67 -5.82 21.97 -13.96
N ARG A 68 -5.56 22.97 -13.12
CA ARG A 68 -5.19 22.77 -11.71
C ARG A 68 -6.39 23.13 -10.83
N PHE A 69 -6.83 22.23 -9.97
CA PHE A 69 -7.98 22.43 -9.10
C PHE A 69 -7.53 22.37 -7.65
N LEU A 70 -7.58 23.50 -6.95
CA LEU A 70 -7.26 23.54 -5.53
C LEU A 70 -8.35 22.83 -4.74
N LEU A 71 -7.95 21.86 -3.92
CA LEU A 71 -8.81 21.19 -2.96
C LEU A 71 -8.21 21.28 -1.58
N ARG A 72 -9.00 21.78 -0.62
CA ARG A 72 -8.75 21.51 0.81
C ARG A 72 -9.08 20.05 1.13
N ASN A 73 -9.30 19.72 2.40
CA ASN A 73 -9.78 18.40 2.78
C ASN A 73 -11.12 18.09 2.09
N ALA A 74 -11.22 16.89 1.51
CA ALA A 74 -12.42 16.36 0.89
C ALA A 74 -12.74 14.97 1.43
N VAL A 75 -13.99 14.77 1.84
CA VAL A 75 -14.50 13.47 2.28
C VAL A 75 -15.65 13.07 1.35
N PHE A 76 -15.45 11.96 0.66
CA PHE A 76 -16.37 11.36 -0.30
C PHE A 76 -16.97 10.11 0.34
N SER A 77 -17.98 10.30 1.19
CA SER A 77 -18.59 9.22 1.97
C SER A 77 -19.75 8.54 1.23
N GLY A 78 -19.88 7.24 1.45
CA GLY A 78 -21.10 6.47 1.22
C GLY A 78 -21.91 6.25 2.51
N PRO A 79 -22.81 5.26 2.55
CA PRO A 79 -23.11 4.31 1.46
C PRO A 79 -23.77 4.99 0.26
N CYS A 80 -23.31 4.65 -0.94
CA CYS A 80 -23.91 5.14 -2.18
C CYS A 80 -24.99 4.19 -2.70
N LYS A 81 -26.02 4.77 -3.32
CA LYS A 81 -26.97 4.00 -4.14
C LYS A 81 -26.27 3.47 -5.39
N ASN A 82 -25.39 4.29 -5.96
CA ASN A 82 -24.56 3.92 -7.09
C ASN A 82 -23.39 3.05 -6.66
N ILE A 83 -23.17 1.94 -7.37
CA ILE A 83 -22.09 0.98 -7.16
C ILE A 83 -21.06 0.97 -8.31
N ALA A 84 -21.13 1.96 -9.20
CA ALA A 84 -20.28 2.07 -10.38
C ALA A 84 -19.91 3.55 -10.63
N ILE A 85 -19.15 4.12 -9.69
CA ILE A 85 -18.68 5.51 -9.76
C ILE A 85 -17.24 5.53 -10.28
N THR A 86 -17.00 6.24 -11.39
CA THR A 86 -15.66 6.52 -11.91
C THR A 86 -15.28 7.96 -11.60
N PHE A 87 -14.22 8.15 -10.82
CA PHE A 87 -13.57 9.43 -10.61
C PHE A 87 -12.42 9.57 -11.63
N ARG A 88 -12.68 10.28 -12.73
CA ARG A 88 -11.75 10.41 -13.85
C ARG A 88 -11.07 11.77 -13.83
N ILE A 89 -9.75 11.75 -13.64
CA ILE A 89 -8.93 12.96 -13.53
C ILE A 89 -8.10 13.12 -14.82
N ALA A 90 -8.37 14.18 -15.57
CA ALA A 90 -7.55 14.60 -16.71
C ALA A 90 -6.56 15.72 -16.32
N GLY A 91 -6.86 16.48 -15.27
CA GLY A 91 -6.02 17.57 -14.76
C GLY A 91 -5.18 17.21 -13.54
N THR A 92 -4.97 18.20 -12.69
CA THR A 92 -4.22 18.10 -11.43
C THR A 92 -5.10 18.55 -10.28
N LEU A 93 -5.23 17.71 -9.25
CA LEU A 93 -5.72 18.15 -7.95
C LEU A 93 -4.52 18.67 -7.18
N VAL A 94 -4.63 19.85 -6.58
CA VAL A 94 -3.54 20.47 -5.82
C VAL A 94 -4.00 20.76 -4.40
N SER A 95 -3.18 20.42 -3.41
CA SER A 95 -3.40 20.74 -2.01
C SER A 95 -3.01 22.21 -1.72
N PRO A 96 -3.48 22.85 -0.63
CA PRO A 96 -2.98 24.17 -0.25
C PRO A 96 -1.47 24.15 -0.03
N SER A 97 -0.76 25.15 -0.54
CA SER A 97 0.70 25.29 -0.34
C SER A 97 1.06 25.51 1.13
N ASP A 98 0.16 26.13 1.89
CA ASP A 98 0.27 26.20 3.34
C ASP A 98 -0.31 24.93 3.97
N TYR A 99 0.56 24.01 4.36
CA TYR A 99 0.22 22.73 4.97
C TYR A 99 -0.63 22.87 6.25
N ARG A 100 -0.62 24.05 6.90
CA ARG A 100 -1.43 24.31 8.10
C ARG A 100 -2.92 24.40 7.78
N VAL A 101 -3.28 24.72 6.53
CA VAL A 101 -4.69 24.83 6.09
C VAL A 101 -5.43 23.50 6.23
N ILE A 102 -4.74 22.38 5.98
CA ILE A 102 -5.32 21.03 6.15
C ILE A 102 -4.72 20.28 7.33
N GLY A 103 -3.89 20.94 8.15
CA GLY A 103 -3.03 20.35 9.20
C GLY A 103 -3.75 19.57 10.32
N ASN A 104 -5.08 19.64 10.39
CA ASN A 104 -5.90 18.92 11.38
C ASN A 104 -6.95 18.00 10.75
N ALA A 105 -6.95 17.82 9.43
CA ALA A 105 -8.00 17.09 8.71
C ALA A 105 -7.85 15.56 8.72
N GLY A 106 -6.71 15.02 9.21
CA GLY A 106 -6.37 13.59 9.14
C GLY A 106 -5.98 13.11 7.74
N ASN A 107 -6.81 13.38 6.73
CA ASN A 107 -6.58 13.05 5.32
C ASN A 107 -6.69 14.29 4.43
N TRP A 108 -6.02 14.30 3.26
CA TRP A 108 -6.33 15.29 2.22
C TRP A 108 -7.59 14.90 1.46
N LEU A 109 -7.62 13.69 0.89
CA LEU A 109 -8.77 13.13 0.19
C LEU A 109 -9.12 11.79 0.85
N LEU A 110 -10.39 11.61 1.23
CA LEU A 110 -10.88 10.38 1.85
C LEU A 110 -12.09 9.87 1.06
N PHE A 111 -12.04 8.59 0.69
CA PHE A 111 -13.19 7.84 0.19
C PHE A 111 -13.53 6.77 1.22
N GLU A 112 -14.75 6.80 1.77
CA GLU A 112 -15.13 5.91 2.87
C GLU A 112 -16.53 5.32 2.65
N HIS A 113 -16.71 4.06 3.06
CA HIS A 113 -17.98 3.34 2.95
C HIS A 113 -18.56 3.30 1.51
N VAL A 114 -17.68 3.21 0.50
CA VAL A 114 -18.06 3.18 -0.92
C VAL A 114 -17.84 1.79 -1.51
N ASN A 115 -18.81 1.32 -2.29
CA ASN A 115 -18.69 0.10 -3.08
C ASN A 115 -18.53 0.45 -4.57
N GLY A 116 -17.61 -0.22 -5.26
CA GLY A 116 -17.47 -0.13 -6.72
C GLY A 116 -17.03 1.26 -7.24
N ILE A 117 -16.03 1.85 -6.58
CA ILE A 117 -15.37 3.06 -7.05
C ILE A 117 -14.15 2.74 -7.93
N THR A 118 -13.97 3.49 -9.00
CA THR A 118 -12.73 3.53 -9.80
C THR A 118 -12.17 4.94 -9.80
N ILE A 119 -10.89 5.11 -9.42
CA ILE A 119 -10.18 6.39 -9.53
C ILE A 119 -9.11 6.23 -10.61
N SER A 120 -9.07 7.14 -11.58
CA SER A 120 -8.18 6.99 -12.74
C SER A 120 -7.63 8.31 -13.26
N GLY A 121 -6.35 8.28 -13.65
CA GLY A 121 -5.65 9.37 -14.33
C GLY A 121 -5.18 10.50 -13.41
N GLY A 122 -4.65 11.54 -14.05
CA GLY A 122 -4.32 12.82 -13.44
C GLY A 122 -3.10 12.81 -12.52
N ILE A 123 -2.93 13.94 -11.83
CA ILE A 123 -1.87 14.17 -10.84
C ILE A 123 -2.53 14.64 -9.54
N LEU A 124 -2.09 14.08 -8.42
CA LEU A 124 -2.45 14.52 -7.08
C LEU A 124 -1.20 15.19 -6.48
N ASP A 125 -1.20 16.52 -6.48
CA ASP A 125 -0.10 17.36 -6.03
C ASP A 125 -0.31 17.76 -4.56
N GLY A 126 0.31 17.01 -3.65
CA GLY A 126 0.12 17.14 -2.21
C GLY A 126 0.83 18.33 -1.55
N GLN A 127 1.68 19.07 -2.28
CA GLN A 127 2.39 20.26 -1.77
C GLN A 127 3.13 20.04 -0.42
N GLY A 128 3.74 18.86 -0.23
CA GLY A 128 4.30 18.43 1.06
C GLY A 128 5.61 19.09 1.51
N THR A 129 6.34 19.77 0.62
CA THR A 129 7.69 20.32 0.89
C THR A 129 7.76 21.16 2.16
N GLY A 130 6.82 22.09 2.36
CA GLY A 130 6.82 22.96 3.55
C GLY A 130 6.64 22.18 4.86
N LEU A 131 5.85 21.10 4.86
CA LEU A 131 5.69 20.24 6.04
C LEU A 131 6.96 19.43 6.30
N TRP A 132 7.59 18.90 5.25
CA TRP A 132 8.83 18.14 5.38
C TRP A 132 9.96 19.00 5.92
N ASP A 133 10.10 20.24 5.44
CA ASP A 133 11.08 21.21 5.95
C ASP A 133 10.82 21.56 7.43
N CYS A 134 9.55 21.70 7.81
CA CYS A 134 9.18 21.89 9.21
C CYS A 134 9.63 20.71 10.09
N LYS A 135 9.31 19.47 9.66
CA LYS A 135 9.65 18.22 10.39
C LYS A 135 11.16 18.02 10.49
N ALA A 136 11.89 18.22 9.38
CA ALA A 136 13.34 18.05 9.32
C ALA A 136 14.10 19.00 10.27
N ASN A 137 13.55 20.19 10.53
CA ASN A 137 14.12 21.17 11.44
C ASN A 137 13.72 20.96 12.92
N GLY A 138 12.97 19.88 13.24
CA GLY A 138 12.53 19.61 14.62
C GLY A 138 11.55 20.65 15.17
N ASN A 139 10.88 21.40 14.29
CA ASN A 139 9.91 22.41 14.67
C ASN A 139 8.58 21.77 15.12
N SER A 140 7.76 22.54 15.84
CA SER A 140 6.38 22.14 16.15
C SER A 140 5.50 22.28 14.90
N CYS A 141 5.31 21.17 14.19
CA CYS A 141 4.47 21.09 13.01
C CYS A 141 3.09 20.51 13.39
N PRO A 142 2.00 20.81 12.65
CA PRO A 142 0.70 20.17 12.85
C PRO A 142 0.82 18.64 12.94
N ALA A 143 0.07 18.05 13.87
CA ALA A 143 0.32 16.71 14.37
C ALA A 143 0.25 15.61 13.29
N GLU A 144 1.33 14.82 13.33
CA GLU A 144 1.72 13.52 12.75
C GLU A 144 0.88 12.75 11.72
N GLN A 145 -0.44 12.92 11.57
CA GLN A 145 -1.22 12.04 10.68
C GLN A 145 -1.26 12.49 9.22
N LEU A 146 -1.15 13.78 8.97
CA LEU A 146 -1.19 14.29 7.60
C LEU A 146 0.18 14.13 6.97
N GLN A 147 0.20 13.38 5.86
CA GLN A 147 1.37 13.08 5.05
C GLN A 147 2.38 12.15 5.73
N MET A 148 1.92 11.13 6.48
CA MET A 148 2.73 9.92 6.71
C MET A 148 2.79 9.05 5.44
N PHE A 149 1.71 9.07 4.67
CA PHE A 149 1.46 8.14 3.59
C PHE A 149 0.94 8.91 2.37
N HIS A 150 1.29 8.47 1.18
CA HIS A 150 0.70 9.00 -0.05
C HIS A 150 -0.65 8.36 -0.35
N ILE A 151 -0.76 7.04 -0.14
CA ILE A 151 -1.99 6.27 -0.37
C ILE A 151 -2.19 5.30 0.79
N VAL A 152 -3.41 5.26 1.33
CA VAL A 152 -3.77 4.36 2.44
C VAL A 152 -4.95 3.50 2.02
N ILE A 153 -4.82 2.18 2.19
CA ILE A 153 -5.88 1.19 2.04
C ILE A 153 -6.15 0.63 3.44
N ASN A 154 -7.25 1.07 4.05
CA ASN A 154 -7.59 0.71 5.42
C ASN A 154 -9.05 0.25 5.51
N GLY A 155 -9.31 -0.92 6.09
CA GLY A 155 -10.67 -1.45 6.21
C GLY A 155 -11.32 -1.83 4.87
N CYS A 156 -10.52 -2.11 3.83
CA CYS A 156 -11.02 -2.32 2.48
C CYS A 156 -10.98 -3.80 2.06
N ASN A 157 -11.84 -4.16 1.12
CA ASN A 157 -11.86 -5.51 0.53
C ASN A 157 -11.80 -5.41 -0.99
N ASN A 158 -11.03 -6.28 -1.63
CA ASN A 158 -10.94 -6.42 -3.09
C ASN A 158 -10.49 -5.12 -3.79
N VAL A 159 -9.34 -4.58 -3.37
CA VAL A 159 -8.77 -3.36 -3.95
C VAL A 159 -7.70 -3.71 -4.98
N LYS A 160 -7.79 -3.12 -6.17
CA LYS A 160 -6.74 -3.21 -7.20
C LYS A 160 -6.13 -1.83 -7.47
N MET A 161 -4.81 -1.73 -7.35
CA MET A 161 -4.01 -0.58 -7.76
C MET A 161 -3.06 -0.99 -8.87
N GLN A 162 -3.00 -0.21 -9.94
CA GLN A 162 -2.16 -0.51 -11.09
C GLN A 162 -1.62 0.77 -11.72
N GLY A 163 -0.34 0.77 -12.10
CA GLY A 163 0.26 1.90 -12.83
C GLY A 163 0.49 3.16 -11.97
N VAL A 164 0.53 3.01 -10.65
CA VAL A 164 0.66 4.14 -9.72
C VAL A 164 2.11 4.63 -9.69
N ARG A 165 2.28 5.96 -9.68
CA ARG A 165 3.57 6.61 -9.48
C ARG A 165 3.52 7.49 -8.25
N VAL A 166 4.41 7.23 -7.30
CA VAL A 166 4.61 8.06 -6.11
C VAL A 166 6.02 8.63 -6.15
N SER A 167 6.14 9.94 -5.90
CA SER A 167 7.41 10.65 -5.92
C SER A 167 7.47 11.67 -4.79
N ALA A 168 8.36 11.43 -3.83
CA ALA A 168 8.79 12.38 -2.81
C ALA A 168 10.32 12.36 -2.71
N SER A 169 10.88 13.33 -1.98
CA SER A 169 12.34 13.39 -1.74
C SER A 169 12.81 12.16 -0.96
N GLY A 170 13.99 11.63 -1.25
CA GLY A 170 14.56 10.52 -0.44
C GLY A 170 14.82 10.88 1.03
N ASN A 171 14.84 12.18 1.36
CA ASN A 171 15.01 12.68 2.73
C ASN A 171 13.69 13.15 3.36
N SER A 172 12.52 12.96 2.71
CA SER A 172 11.25 13.40 3.28
C SER A 172 10.79 12.46 4.41
N PRO A 173 10.61 12.96 5.64
CA PRO A 173 10.34 12.12 6.81
C PRO A 173 8.93 11.53 6.77
N ASN A 174 8.82 10.22 7.00
CA ASN A 174 7.56 9.46 7.08
C ASN A 174 6.71 9.71 5.83
N THR A 175 7.18 9.25 4.68
CA THR A 175 6.49 9.50 3.41
C THR A 175 6.20 8.19 2.70
N ASP A 176 5.65 7.20 3.40
CA ASP A 176 5.45 5.89 2.79
C ASP A 176 4.60 6.03 1.51
N GLY A 177 4.88 5.16 0.54
CA GLY A 177 4.16 5.15 -0.72
C GLY A 177 2.73 4.68 -0.53
N ILE A 178 2.57 3.35 -0.45
CA ILE A 178 1.27 2.71 -0.25
C ILE A 178 1.28 2.03 1.11
N HIS A 179 0.32 2.38 1.96
CA HIS A 179 0.08 1.71 3.23
C HIS A 179 -1.15 0.82 3.12
N VAL A 180 -1.05 -0.44 3.56
CA VAL A 180 -2.16 -1.39 3.61
C VAL A 180 -2.34 -1.89 5.04
N GLN A 181 -3.54 -1.76 5.59
CA GLN A 181 -3.86 -2.22 6.94
C GLN A 181 -5.33 -2.66 7.00
N GLN A 182 -5.68 -3.62 7.88
CA GLN A 182 -7.06 -4.05 8.13
C GLN A 182 -7.86 -4.34 6.83
N SER A 183 -7.18 -4.91 5.83
CA SER A 183 -7.73 -5.05 4.47
C SER A 183 -7.49 -6.44 3.92
N SER A 184 -8.39 -6.92 3.05
CA SER A 184 -8.28 -8.23 2.41
C SER A 184 -8.42 -8.19 0.90
N GLY A 185 -7.67 -9.04 0.19
CA GLY A 185 -7.77 -9.15 -1.26
C GLY A 185 -7.25 -7.90 -1.97
N VAL A 186 -6.10 -7.39 -1.53
CA VAL A 186 -5.46 -6.20 -2.12
C VAL A 186 -4.44 -6.64 -3.16
N THR A 187 -4.44 -5.99 -4.32
CA THR A 187 -3.50 -6.25 -5.43
C THR A 187 -2.86 -4.94 -5.89
N ILE A 188 -1.52 -4.86 -5.86
CA ILE A 188 -0.72 -3.70 -6.28
C ILE A 188 0.19 -4.12 -7.43
N LEU A 189 0.04 -3.50 -8.59
CA LEU A 189 0.73 -3.89 -9.82
C LEU A 189 1.43 -2.71 -10.51
N ASP A 190 2.50 -3.00 -11.24
CA ASP A 190 3.08 -2.14 -12.28
C ASP A 190 3.37 -0.69 -11.81
N SER A 191 3.90 -0.54 -10.60
CA SER A 191 4.00 0.75 -9.92
C SER A 191 5.44 1.17 -9.66
N LYS A 192 5.69 2.48 -9.63
CA LYS A 192 7.00 3.07 -9.29
C LYS A 192 6.84 3.98 -8.10
N ILE A 193 7.59 3.71 -7.04
CA ILE A 193 7.46 4.41 -5.77
C ILE A 193 8.85 4.83 -5.31
N ALA A 194 9.04 6.14 -5.20
CA ALA A 194 10.24 6.80 -4.70
C ALA A 194 9.84 7.75 -3.58
N THR A 195 10.31 7.47 -2.37
CA THR A 195 9.92 8.19 -1.15
C THR A 195 11.08 8.27 -0.17
N GLY A 196 10.89 8.91 0.99
CA GLY A 196 11.84 8.90 2.10
C GLY A 196 11.55 7.84 3.18
N ASP A 197 10.54 6.99 2.97
CA ASP A 197 10.17 5.91 3.91
C ASP A 197 9.73 4.66 3.13
N ASP A 198 8.90 3.78 3.70
CA ASP A 198 8.52 2.52 3.09
C ASP A 198 7.90 2.72 1.70
N CYS A 199 8.35 1.93 0.72
CA CYS A 199 7.76 1.84 -0.61
C CYS A 199 6.32 1.32 -0.50
N VAL A 200 6.17 0.19 0.21
CA VAL A 200 4.89 -0.34 0.65
C VAL A 200 5.01 -0.76 2.11
N SER A 201 4.15 -0.25 2.98
CA SER A 201 4.06 -0.67 4.38
C SER A 201 2.78 -1.46 4.63
N ILE A 202 2.89 -2.54 5.40
CA ILE A 202 1.83 -3.54 5.60
C ILE A 202 1.56 -3.68 7.11
N GLY A 203 0.44 -3.15 7.57
CA GLY A 203 0.03 -3.14 8.97
C GLY A 203 -0.86 -4.34 9.38
N PRO A 204 -1.16 -4.46 10.69
CA PRO A 204 -2.03 -5.49 11.28
C PRO A 204 -3.37 -5.68 10.57
N GLY A 205 -3.88 -6.92 10.50
CA GLY A 205 -5.17 -7.24 9.89
C GLY A 205 -5.15 -7.31 8.35
N THR A 206 -3.98 -7.17 7.74
CA THR A 206 -3.81 -7.37 6.29
C THR A 206 -3.81 -8.86 5.95
N THR A 207 -4.68 -9.27 5.04
CA THR A 207 -4.76 -10.65 4.55
C THR A 207 -4.85 -10.72 3.02
N ASN A 208 -4.27 -11.74 2.39
CA ASN A 208 -4.37 -11.96 0.94
C ASN A 208 -3.93 -10.72 0.13
N LEU A 209 -2.68 -10.31 0.32
CA LEU A 209 -2.08 -9.17 -0.36
C LEU A 209 -1.12 -9.66 -1.45
N TRP A 210 -1.32 -9.19 -2.68
CA TRP A 210 -0.47 -9.45 -3.83
C TRP A 210 0.21 -8.17 -4.29
N ILE A 211 1.54 -8.16 -4.37
CA ILE A 211 2.36 -7.04 -4.84
C ILE A 211 3.23 -7.57 -5.97
N GLU A 212 3.12 -7.02 -7.17
CA GLU A 212 3.90 -7.49 -8.32
C GLU A 212 4.35 -6.38 -9.28
N ASN A 213 5.55 -6.56 -9.84
CA ASN A 213 6.15 -5.65 -10.82
C ASN A 213 6.28 -4.21 -10.27
N ILE A 214 7.05 -4.08 -9.19
CA ILE A 214 7.24 -2.80 -8.49
C ILE A 214 8.70 -2.33 -8.61
N ALA A 215 8.88 -1.04 -8.89
CA ALA A 215 10.16 -0.37 -8.75
C ALA A 215 10.15 0.50 -7.48
N CYS A 216 10.90 0.09 -6.46
CA CYS A 216 11.06 0.79 -5.19
C CYS A 216 12.42 1.47 -5.13
N GLY A 217 12.47 2.75 -4.80
CA GLY A 217 13.74 3.40 -4.51
C GLY A 217 13.85 4.85 -5.00
N PRO A 218 14.41 5.76 -4.19
CA PRO A 218 14.88 5.55 -2.79
C PRO A 218 13.73 5.29 -1.80
N GLY A 219 14.06 5.01 -0.53
CA GLY A 219 13.10 4.76 0.56
C GLY A 219 13.51 3.60 1.48
N HIS A 220 12.57 3.04 2.25
CA HIS A 220 12.81 1.97 3.22
C HIS A 220 12.44 0.55 2.74
N GLY A 221 12.06 0.38 1.47
CA GLY A 221 11.73 -0.93 0.90
C GLY A 221 10.28 -1.35 1.15
N ILE A 222 10.00 -2.64 1.05
CA ILE A 222 8.66 -3.20 1.33
C ILE A 222 8.70 -3.84 2.71
N SER A 223 7.85 -3.34 3.61
CA SER A 223 7.91 -3.65 5.03
C SER A 223 6.59 -4.19 5.56
N ILE A 224 6.63 -5.35 6.20
CA ILE A 224 5.57 -5.84 7.09
C ILE A 224 5.83 -5.30 8.49
N GLY A 225 4.86 -4.57 9.05
CA GLY A 225 4.91 -3.95 10.36
C GLY A 225 5.08 -2.41 10.34
N SER A 226 5.33 -1.76 11.48
CA SER A 226 5.66 -2.43 12.74
C SER A 226 4.49 -3.16 13.38
N LEU A 227 4.71 -4.44 13.68
CA LEU A 227 3.80 -5.27 14.46
C LEU A 227 4.20 -5.23 15.95
N GLY A 228 3.30 -5.59 16.85
CA GLY A 228 3.51 -5.58 18.28
C GLY A 228 3.37 -4.20 18.90
N LYS A 229 2.66 -3.28 18.23
CA LYS A 229 2.39 -1.96 18.80
C LYS A 229 1.42 -2.10 19.97
N ASP A 230 0.40 -2.94 19.79
CA ASP A 230 -0.59 -3.27 20.80
C ASP A 230 -0.40 -4.72 21.29
N GLN A 231 -0.76 -4.96 22.56
CA GLN A 231 -0.69 -6.32 23.13
C GLN A 231 -1.68 -7.26 22.43
N GLN A 232 -2.85 -6.76 22.07
CA GLN A 232 -3.86 -7.44 21.29
C GLN A 232 -3.98 -6.73 19.94
N GLU A 233 -3.50 -7.38 18.90
CA GLU A 233 -3.59 -6.90 17.52
C GLU A 233 -3.76 -8.10 16.59
N ASP A 234 -4.36 -7.84 15.43
CA ASP A 234 -4.45 -8.83 14.36
C ASP A 234 -3.08 -9.10 13.75
N GLY A 235 -2.90 -10.30 13.19
CA GLY A 235 -1.71 -10.61 12.42
C GLY A 235 -1.78 -10.15 10.98
N VAL A 236 -0.68 -10.39 10.27
CA VAL A 236 -0.55 -10.28 8.81
C VAL A 236 -0.38 -11.68 8.24
N GLN A 237 -1.14 -12.03 7.20
CA GLN A 237 -1.01 -13.35 6.58
C GLN A 237 -1.31 -13.38 5.08
N ASN A 238 -0.75 -14.38 4.40
CA ASN A 238 -0.95 -14.62 2.96
C ASN A 238 -0.53 -13.39 2.14
N VAL A 239 0.75 -13.01 2.27
CA VAL A 239 1.34 -11.90 1.52
C VAL A 239 2.28 -12.45 0.48
N THR A 240 2.12 -12.03 -0.77
CA THR A 240 3.06 -12.32 -1.85
C THR A 240 3.60 -11.02 -2.42
N VAL A 241 4.93 -10.90 -2.44
CA VAL A 241 5.67 -9.82 -3.07
C VAL A 241 6.55 -10.45 -4.13
N LYS A 242 6.27 -10.13 -5.40
CA LYS A 242 6.86 -10.81 -6.54
C LYS A 242 7.39 -9.82 -7.56
N THR A 243 8.52 -10.09 -8.20
CA THR A 243 9.03 -9.26 -9.32
C THR A 243 9.22 -7.81 -8.86
N VAL A 244 10.19 -7.55 -7.97
CA VAL A 244 10.43 -6.21 -7.43
C VAL A 244 11.89 -5.83 -7.63
N THR A 245 12.13 -4.58 -8.05
CA THR A 245 13.48 -3.99 -8.05
C THR A 245 13.59 -2.95 -6.95
N PHE A 246 14.56 -3.12 -6.07
CA PHE A 246 14.93 -2.17 -5.04
C PHE A 246 16.20 -1.44 -5.46
N THR A 247 16.20 -0.11 -5.45
CA THR A 247 17.36 0.71 -5.84
C THR A 247 17.67 1.76 -4.79
N GLY A 248 18.87 1.68 -4.19
CA GLY A 248 19.32 2.66 -3.19
C GLY A 248 18.40 2.78 -1.99
N THR A 249 17.67 1.71 -1.63
CA THR A 249 16.77 1.70 -0.47
C THR A 249 17.53 1.30 0.80
N GLN A 250 17.01 1.73 1.96
CA GLN A 250 17.51 1.29 3.26
C GLN A 250 17.29 -0.21 3.46
N ASN A 251 16.15 -0.75 3.00
CA ASN A 251 15.87 -2.17 3.10
C ASN A 251 15.30 -2.68 1.77
N GLY A 252 15.43 -3.97 1.51
CA GLY A 252 14.71 -4.63 0.43
C GLY A 252 13.35 -5.08 0.96
N VAL A 253 13.30 -6.33 1.40
CA VAL A 253 12.13 -6.93 2.04
C VAL A 253 12.35 -7.01 3.55
N ARG A 254 11.41 -6.47 4.32
CA ARG A 254 11.53 -6.29 5.77
C ARG A 254 10.31 -6.81 6.52
N ILE A 255 10.53 -7.49 7.64
CA ILE A 255 9.51 -7.72 8.67
C ILE A 255 10.02 -7.08 9.96
N LYS A 256 9.25 -6.16 10.56
CA LYS A 256 9.63 -5.43 11.78
C LYS A 256 8.56 -5.57 12.85
N SER A 257 8.97 -5.91 14.08
CA SER A 257 8.08 -5.94 15.24
C SER A 257 8.73 -5.34 16.48
N TRP A 258 7.93 -4.69 17.31
CA TRP A 258 8.37 -4.12 18.59
C TRP A 258 8.82 -5.23 19.55
N GLY A 259 9.87 -4.94 20.33
CA GLY A 259 10.30 -5.73 21.49
C GLY A 259 9.35 -5.61 22.67
N ARG A 260 8.11 -6.11 22.49
CA ARG A 260 7.01 -6.03 23.45
C ARG A 260 6.13 -7.29 23.37
N PRO A 261 5.44 -7.68 24.45
CA PRO A 261 4.40 -8.71 24.43
C PRO A 261 3.30 -8.34 23.46
N SER A 262 2.91 -9.29 22.62
CA SER A 262 1.82 -9.15 21.66
C SER A 262 1.25 -10.51 21.30
N THR A 263 -0.01 -10.54 20.86
CA THR A 263 -0.65 -11.71 20.23
C THR A 263 -0.54 -11.69 18.70
N GLY A 264 0.05 -10.63 18.13
CA GLY A 264 0.21 -10.48 16.69
C GLY A 264 1.07 -11.58 16.06
N PHE A 265 0.97 -11.71 14.73
CA PHE A 265 1.76 -12.66 13.97
C PHE A 265 2.01 -12.18 12.54
N ALA A 266 3.02 -12.75 11.88
CA ALA A 266 3.27 -12.64 10.45
C ALA A 266 3.48 -14.05 9.89
N LYS A 267 2.62 -14.51 8.99
CA LYS A 267 2.71 -15.90 8.48
C LYS A 267 2.30 -16.10 7.03
N ASN A 268 2.83 -17.15 6.40
CA ASN A 268 2.59 -17.48 4.99
C ASN A 268 2.91 -16.28 4.09
N ILE A 269 4.19 -15.94 4.05
CA ILE A 269 4.72 -14.79 3.33
C ILE A 269 5.71 -15.28 2.28
N LEU A 270 5.53 -14.82 1.05
CA LEU A 270 6.41 -15.11 -0.07
C LEU A 270 7.02 -13.82 -0.62
N PHE A 271 8.35 -13.72 -0.58
CA PHE A 271 9.13 -12.75 -1.31
C PHE A 271 9.85 -13.48 -2.46
N GLN A 272 9.53 -13.14 -3.71
CA GLN A 272 9.99 -13.88 -4.89
C GLN A 272 10.47 -12.97 -6.02
N HIS A 273 11.52 -13.36 -6.75
CA HIS A 273 12.03 -12.64 -7.93
C HIS A 273 12.36 -11.17 -7.61
N ALA A 274 13.27 -10.96 -6.65
CA ALA A 274 13.64 -9.61 -6.21
C ALA A 274 15.06 -9.26 -6.63
N VAL A 275 15.23 -8.07 -7.22
CA VAL A 275 16.52 -7.52 -7.62
C VAL A 275 16.93 -6.42 -6.65
N MET A 276 18.12 -6.56 -6.07
CA MET A 276 18.69 -5.60 -5.13
C MET A 276 19.78 -4.79 -5.83
N VAL A 277 19.65 -3.46 -5.86
CA VAL A 277 20.65 -2.55 -6.41
C VAL A 277 21.07 -1.58 -5.30
N ASP A 278 22.24 -1.82 -4.72
CA ASP A 278 22.82 -0.98 -3.66
C ASP A 278 21.87 -0.77 -2.47
N VAL A 279 21.28 -1.87 -1.98
CA VAL A 279 20.31 -1.85 -0.88
C VAL A 279 21.01 -2.06 0.46
N GLN A 280 20.76 -1.23 1.48
CA GLN A 280 21.53 -1.34 2.74
C GLN A 280 21.25 -2.63 3.50
N ASN A 281 19.99 -3.02 3.65
CA ASN A 281 19.56 -4.27 4.30
C ASN A 281 18.62 -5.06 3.36
N PRO A 282 19.14 -5.82 2.38
CA PRO A 282 18.34 -6.52 1.38
C PRO A 282 17.23 -7.41 1.95
N ILE A 283 17.53 -8.25 2.94
CA ILE A 283 16.59 -9.17 3.58
C ILE A 283 16.72 -9.01 5.09
N ILE A 284 15.65 -8.59 5.77
CA ILE A 284 15.69 -8.36 7.21
C ILE A 284 14.41 -8.76 7.95
N ILE A 285 14.58 -9.48 9.05
CA ILE A 285 13.59 -9.62 10.12
C ILE A 285 14.19 -8.97 11.37
N ASP A 286 13.48 -7.98 11.92
CA ASP A 286 13.88 -7.25 13.12
C ASP A 286 12.75 -7.31 14.16
N GLN A 287 12.88 -8.21 15.14
CA GLN A 287 11.96 -8.31 16.27
C GLN A 287 12.38 -7.46 17.48
N ASN A 288 13.40 -6.61 17.33
CA ASN A 288 13.87 -5.67 18.34
C ASN A 288 13.58 -4.21 17.93
N TYR A 289 12.64 -4.00 16.98
CA TYR A 289 12.38 -2.70 16.39
C TYR A 289 11.97 -1.68 17.45
N CYS A 290 12.75 -0.60 17.53
CA CYS A 290 12.63 0.40 18.57
C CYS A 290 12.99 1.81 18.06
N PRO A 291 12.10 2.45 17.28
CA PRO A 291 12.40 3.74 16.69
C PRO A 291 12.61 4.81 17.77
N GLY A 292 13.78 5.44 17.75
CA GLY A 292 14.16 6.52 18.66
C GLY A 292 14.35 6.11 20.12
N GLU A 293 14.53 4.80 20.40
CA GLU A 293 14.68 4.24 21.75
C GLU A 293 13.51 4.58 22.70
N LYS A 294 12.36 4.94 22.14
CA LYS A 294 11.19 5.42 22.88
C LYS A 294 10.10 4.35 22.89
N GLY A 295 9.58 4.07 24.09
CA GLY A 295 8.54 3.07 24.24
C GLY A 295 9.05 1.68 23.85
N CYS A 296 10.21 1.27 24.34
CA CYS A 296 10.66 -0.10 24.16
C CYS A 296 11.05 -0.57 25.55
N PRO A 297 10.21 -1.35 26.23
CA PRO A 297 10.47 -1.73 27.62
C PRO A 297 11.64 -2.73 27.76
N GLY A 298 12.49 -2.88 26.73
CA GLY A 298 13.55 -3.88 26.66
C GLY A 298 13.01 -5.31 26.69
N GLN A 299 11.73 -5.50 26.35
CA GLN A 299 11.07 -6.79 26.41
C GLN A 299 11.30 -7.57 25.11
N VAL A 300 11.07 -8.87 25.20
CA VAL A 300 11.16 -9.77 24.05
C VAL A 300 9.87 -9.67 23.24
N SER A 301 9.96 -9.55 21.91
CA SER A 301 8.78 -9.46 21.05
C SER A 301 7.89 -10.71 21.18
N GLY A 302 6.59 -10.48 21.36
CA GLY A 302 5.57 -11.53 21.37
C GLY A 302 5.02 -11.88 19.99
N VAL A 303 5.40 -11.12 18.94
CA VAL A 303 4.92 -11.37 17.58
C VAL A 303 5.49 -12.69 17.07
N GLN A 304 4.62 -13.59 16.59
CA GLN A 304 5.06 -14.86 16.01
C GLN A 304 5.31 -14.69 14.51
N ILE A 305 6.52 -15.01 14.05
CA ILE A 305 6.87 -14.98 12.62
C ILE A 305 7.12 -16.42 12.16
N SER A 306 6.39 -16.87 11.14
CA SER A 306 6.55 -18.24 10.64
C SER A 306 6.21 -18.37 9.16
N ASP A 307 6.74 -19.39 8.49
CA ASP A 307 6.39 -19.70 7.10
C ASP A 307 6.64 -18.51 6.17
N VAL A 308 7.91 -18.10 6.12
CA VAL A 308 8.40 -16.97 5.31
C VAL A 308 9.40 -17.51 4.31
N THR A 309 9.07 -17.41 3.03
CA THR A 309 9.92 -17.85 1.93
C THR A 309 10.54 -16.66 1.23
N TYR A 310 11.86 -16.67 1.10
CA TYR A 310 12.65 -15.77 0.27
C TYR A 310 13.19 -16.59 -0.89
N GLN A 311 12.73 -16.30 -2.11
CA GLN A 311 13.04 -17.10 -3.29
C GLN A 311 13.52 -16.25 -4.47
N ASP A 312 14.59 -16.66 -5.14
CA ASP A 312 15.14 -15.95 -6.30
C ASP A 312 15.36 -14.45 -6.01
N ILE A 313 16.18 -14.19 -4.99
CA ILE A 313 16.53 -12.83 -4.56
C ILE A 313 18.01 -12.62 -4.84
N HIS A 314 18.34 -11.66 -5.69
CA HIS A 314 19.71 -11.47 -6.13
C HIS A 314 20.12 -10.01 -6.33
N GLY A 315 21.42 -9.74 -6.28
CA GLY A 315 21.97 -8.42 -6.58
C GLY A 315 23.02 -7.97 -5.56
N THR A 316 22.96 -6.69 -5.19
CA THR A 316 24.00 -5.99 -4.43
C THR A 316 23.46 -5.38 -3.14
N SER A 317 24.22 -5.57 -2.08
CA SER A 317 24.04 -4.92 -0.78
C SER A 317 24.97 -3.72 -0.67
N ALA A 318 24.49 -2.63 -0.06
CA ALA A 318 25.30 -1.47 0.30
C ALA A 318 26.04 -1.67 1.64
N THR A 319 25.67 -2.70 2.41
CA THR A 319 26.36 -3.09 3.66
C THR A 319 26.81 -4.55 3.61
N GLU A 320 27.72 -4.91 4.51
CA GLU A 320 28.31 -6.26 4.56
C GLU A 320 27.28 -7.34 4.91
N VAL A 321 26.41 -7.09 5.88
CA VAL A 321 25.36 -8.04 6.30
C VAL A 321 24.12 -7.85 5.43
N ALA A 322 23.92 -8.72 4.44
CA ALA A 322 22.81 -8.61 3.50
C ALA A 322 21.55 -9.37 3.92
N VAL A 323 21.71 -10.41 4.75
CA VAL A 323 20.63 -11.22 5.32
C VAL A 323 20.71 -11.14 6.83
N LYS A 324 19.71 -10.55 7.47
CA LYS A 324 19.66 -10.42 8.93
C LYS A 324 18.34 -10.93 9.49
N PHE A 325 18.38 -11.99 10.29
CA PHE A 325 17.22 -12.49 11.03
C PHE A 325 17.46 -12.33 12.52
N ASP A 326 16.97 -11.24 13.10
CA ASP A 326 17.06 -10.96 14.53
C ASP A 326 15.71 -11.24 15.19
N CYS A 327 15.50 -12.52 15.50
CA CYS A 327 14.24 -13.02 16.02
C CYS A 327 14.22 -13.11 17.54
N SER A 328 13.00 -13.15 18.06
CA SER A 328 12.68 -13.22 19.47
C SER A 328 13.20 -14.50 20.11
N SER A 329 13.93 -14.39 21.23
CA SER A 329 14.41 -15.54 21.99
C SER A 329 13.29 -16.36 22.63
N LYS A 330 12.13 -15.74 22.88
CA LYS A 330 10.95 -16.38 23.48
C LYS A 330 9.97 -16.91 22.43
N TYR A 331 9.92 -16.26 21.27
CA TYR A 331 9.08 -16.66 20.14
C TYR A 331 9.94 -16.73 18.86
N PRO A 332 10.87 -17.70 18.76
CA PRO A 332 11.77 -17.83 17.62
C PRO A 332 11.03 -17.87 16.27
N CYS A 333 11.61 -17.24 15.25
CA CYS A 333 11.08 -17.39 13.90
C CYS A 333 11.28 -18.84 13.44
N ASN A 334 10.28 -19.43 12.81
CA ASN A 334 10.33 -20.82 12.36
C ASN A 334 9.84 -20.99 10.92
N LYS A 335 10.32 -22.02 10.24
CA LYS A 335 9.99 -22.29 8.82
C LYS A 335 10.32 -21.09 7.92
N ILE A 336 11.49 -20.50 8.13
CA ILE A 336 12.05 -19.58 7.14
C ILE A 336 12.69 -20.42 6.04
N THR A 337 12.44 -20.10 4.78
CA THR A 337 13.08 -20.76 3.65
C THR A 337 13.88 -19.74 2.85
N LEU A 338 15.17 -19.99 2.68
CA LEU A 338 16.02 -19.31 1.70
C LEU A 338 16.17 -20.22 0.49
N ASN A 339 15.72 -19.78 -0.69
CA ASN A 339 15.84 -20.57 -1.92
C ASN A 339 16.42 -19.70 -3.04
N ASP A 340 17.58 -20.07 -3.59
CA ASP A 340 18.23 -19.31 -4.66
C ASP A 340 18.42 -17.81 -4.33
N VAL A 341 19.12 -17.54 -3.22
CA VAL A 341 19.44 -16.17 -2.77
C VAL A 341 20.90 -15.86 -3.08
N LYS A 342 21.18 -14.81 -3.85
CA LYS A 342 22.54 -14.43 -4.27
C LYS A 342 22.83 -12.93 -4.11
N LEU A 343 23.39 -12.56 -2.98
CA LEU A 343 23.67 -11.18 -2.60
C LEU A 343 25.17 -10.95 -2.41
N ASN A 344 25.68 -9.94 -3.09
CA ASN A 344 27.09 -9.54 -3.02
C ASN A 344 27.22 -8.18 -2.30
N TYR A 345 28.26 -8.04 -1.49
CA TYR A 345 28.71 -6.76 -0.99
C TYR A 345 30.02 -6.41 -1.71
N LYS A 346 30.05 -5.28 -2.43
CA LYS A 346 31.14 -4.94 -3.36
C LYS A 346 31.39 -6.10 -4.36
N ASN A 347 32.61 -6.64 -4.41
CA ASN A 347 33.00 -7.71 -5.33
C ASN A 347 33.08 -9.09 -4.65
N GLN A 348 32.51 -9.24 -3.47
CA GLN A 348 32.51 -10.50 -2.71
C GLN A 348 31.09 -10.88 -2.27
N ALA A 349 30.94 -12.12 -1.81
CA ALA A 349 29.72 -12.52 -1.12
C ALA A 349 29.45 -11.55 0.05
N ALA A 350 28.18 -11.18 0.23
CA ALA A 350 27.78 -10.54 1.48
C ALA A 350 27.83 -11.55 2.65
N GLU A 351 27.44 -11.10 3.84
CA GLU A 351 27.32 -11.91 5.05
C GLU A 351 25.85 -12.10 5.47
N ALA A 352 25.62 -13.14 6.29
CA ALA A 352 24.34 -13.42 6.93
C ALA A 352 24.49 -13.48 8.45
N SER A 353 23.51 -12.97 9.18
CA SER A 353 23.46 -13.02 10.65
C SER A 353 22.08 -13.44 11.14
N CYS A 354 22.03 -14.49 11.96
CA CYS A 354 20.79 -15.05 12.49
C CYS A 354 20.82 -15.15 14.02
N SER A 355 19.70 -14.88 14.66
CA SER A 355 19.47 -15.00 16.09
C SER A 355 18.05 -15.54 16.28
N HIS A 356 17.93 -16.72 16.90
CA HIS A 356 16.64 -17.40 17.14
C HIS A 356 15.76 -17.57 15.88
N ALA A 357 16.40 -17.86 14.74
CA ALA A 357 15.74 -18.13 13.48
C ALA A 357 15.98 -19.60 13.09
N GLY A 358 14.93 -20.33 12.75
CA GLY A 358 15.02 -21.72 12.31
C GLY A 358 14.35 -21.92 10.95
N GLY A 359 15.00 -22.66 10.06
CA GLY A 359 14.55 -22.77 8.68
C GLY A 359 15.35 -23.76 7.84
N THR A 360 15.23 -23.62 6.52
CA THR A 360 16.01 -24.37 5.54
C THR A 360 16.60 -23.43 4.49
N ALA A 361 17.71 -23.85 3.91
CA ALA A 361 18.34 -23.21 2.76
C ALA A 361 18.46 -24.23 1.62
N GLU A 362 17.98 -23.86 0.44
CA GLU A 362 17.89 -24.72 -0.73
C GLU A 362 18.43 -24.00 -1.97
N GLY A 363 18.94 -24.75 -2.95
CA GLY A 363 19.51 -24.17 -4.16
C GLY A 363 20.82 -23.41 -3.91
N THR A 364 21.03 -22.33 -4.67
CA THR A 364 22.23 -21.49 -4.54
C THR A 364 22.01 -20.38 -3.52
N VAL A 365 22.56 -20.52 -2.32
CA VAL A 365 22.43 -19.52 -1.25
C VAL A 365 23.79 -18.91 -0.91
N GLN A 366 23.96 -17.62 -1.26
CA GLN A 366 25.12 -16.77 -1.00
C GLN A 366 24.57 -15.40 -0.56
N PRO A 367 24.81 -14.90 0.67
CA PRO A 367 25.71 -15.40 1.73
C PRO A 367 25.44 -16.84 2.19
N THR A 368 26.44 -17.49 2.79
CA THR A 368 26.25 -18.78 3.48
C THR A 368 25.10 -18.64 4.48
N SER A 369 24.14 -19.57 4.42
CA SER A 369 22.97 -19.55 5.30
C SER A 369 23.37 -19.58 6.78
N CYS A 370 22.65 -18.80 7.60
CA CYS A 370 22.73 -18.83 9.05
C CYS A 370 21.51 -19.48 9.74
N LEU A 371 20.59 -20.06 8.94
CA LEU A 371 19.39 -20.78 9.39
C LEU A 371 19.67 -22.19 9.91
#